data_AF-A0A5C7SYB1-F1
#
_entry.id   AF-A0A5C7SYB1-F1
#
_cell.length_a   1.000
_cell.length_b   1.000
_cell.length_c   1.000
_cell.angle_alpha   90.00
_cell.angle_beta   90.00
_cell.angle_gamma   90.00
#
_symmetry.space_group_name_H-M   'P 1'
#
loop_
_entity.id
_entity.type
_entity.pdbx_description
1 polymer ?
#
loop_
_entity_poly.entity_id
_entity_poly.type
_entity_poly.pdbx_seq_one_letter_code
_entity_poly.pdbx_strand_id
1 'polypeptide(L)'
;MPWLLAREFRDTYTVFAGGDDFFLIGPWRSVQKLVARLRDDFHHYVAGNAGIHFSAGIATQKPGAPIHSIAELAEEALGAAKGYNGKNAITCFGESVLWSSWEALEESLERLDALRRADTAGLSTGYVYGLQQFVEMRRMEETERVPEAAMWRARLAYRTRRFVVDKRKGLDEDGKRRLTTQIIQDIGGHGIEKLGAAYRIVLFNHLYQFRDR
;
A
#
# COMPACT_ATOMS: atom_id res chain seq x y z
N MET A 1 5.82 -23.17 9.35
CA MET A 1 6.43 -22.18 8.44
C MET A 1 7.17 -22.80 7.24
N PRO A 2 8.19 -23.69 7.38
CA PRO A 2 8.95 -24.18 6.21
C PRO A 2 8.09 -24.87 5.14
N TRP A 3 7.06 -25.59 5.56
CA TRP A 3 6.08 -26.22 4.68
C TRP A 3 5.27 -25.22 3.83
N LEU A 4 4.89 -24.08 4.40
CA LEU A 4 4.15 -23.02 3.69
C LEU A 4 5.04 -22.38 2.61
N LEU A 5 6.29 -22.08 2.96
CA LEU A 5 7.25 -21.48 2.04
C LEU A 5 7.50 -22.39 0.82
N ALA A 6 7.74 -23.68 1.05
CA ALA A 6 7.98 -24.64 -0.03
C ALA A 6 6.80 -24.79 -1.01
N ARG A 7 5.57 -24.57 -0.55
CA ARG A 7 4.37 -24.71 -1.38
C ARG A 7 3.97 -23.43 -2.09
N GLU A 8 3.94 -22.31 -1.38
CA GLU A 8 3.31 -21.07 -1.82
C GLU A 8 4.29 -19.89 -2.01
N PHE A 9 5.46 -19.91 -1.35
CA PHE A 9 6.41 -18.78 -1.31
C PHE A 9 7.87 -19.24 -1.49
N ARG A 10 8.13 -19.97 -2.58
CA ARG A 10 9.41 -20.68 -2.81
C ARG A 10 10.64 -19.77 -2.89
N ASP A 11 10.45 -18.53 -3.31
CA ASP A 11 11.53 -17.53 -3.43
C ASP A 11 11.78 -16.79 -2.11
N THR A 12 11.22 -17.27 -0.99
CA THR A 12 11.44 -16.70 0.35
C THR A 12 12.31 -17.61 1.19
N TYR A 13 13.36 -17.03 1.76
CA TYR A 13 14.34 -17.67 2.62
C TYR A 13 14.12 -17.27 4.09
N THR A 14 14.15 -18.26 4.99
CA THR A 14 14.11 -18.02 6.44
C THR A 14 15.51 -17.84 6.98
N VAL A 15 15.81 -16.67 7.55
CA VAL A 15 17.06 -16.43 8.26
C VAL A 15 16.97 -17.02 9.67
N PHE A 16 15.88 -16.75 10.38
CA PHE A 16 15.52 -17.43 11.62
C PHE A 16 14.00 -17.45 11.79
N ALA A 17 13.52 -18.44 12.53
CA ALA A 17 12.13 -18.56 12.97
C ALA A 17 12.11 -19.36 14.26
N GLY A 18 11.84 -18.71 15.39
CA GLY A 18 11.92 -19.34 16.70
C GLY A 18 11.04 -18.62 17.72
N GLY A 19 10.28 -19.39 18.49
CA GLY A 19 9.30 -18.82 19.42
C GLY A 19 8.22 -18.03 18.68
N ASP A 20 8.08 -16.76 19.04
CA ASP A 20 7.14 -15.80 18.48
C ASP A 20 7.74 -14.89 17.38
N ASP A 21 9.06 -14.89 17.19
CA ASP A 21 9.76 -14.02 16.24
C ASP A 21 10.32 -14.78 15.02
N PHE A 22 10.29 -14.11 13.87
CA PHE A 22 10.85 -14.64 12.62
C PHE A 22 11.43 -13.53 11.75
N PHE A 23 12.44 -13.88 10.96
CA PHE A 23 13.05 -13.01 9.97
C PHE A 23 13.18 -13.74 8.63
N LEU A 24 12.55 -13.16 7.61
CA LEU A 24 12.36 -13.74 6.29
C LEU A 24 12.87 -12.76 5.23
N ILE A 25 13.50 -13.28 4.19
CA ILE A 25 13.99 -12.50 3.05
C ILE A 25 13.40 -13.08 1.77
N GLY A 26 12.86 -12.22 0.90
CA GLY A 26 12.32 -12.65 -0.39
C GLY A 26 11.86 -11.48 -1.25
N PRO A 27 11.25 -11.74 -2.42
CA PRO A 27 10.67 -10.70 -3.26
C PRO A 27 9.62 -9.90 -2.49
N TRP A 28 9.73 -8.57 -2.54
CA TRP A 28 8.96 -7.65 -1.69
C TRP A 28 7.44 -7.92 -1.71
N ARG A 29 6.85 -8.16 -2.89
CA ARG A 29 5.40 -8.39 -3.01
C ARG A 29 5.00 -9.76 -2.49
N SER A 30 5.84 -10.77 -2.71
CA SER A 30 5.63 -12.12 -2.18
C SER A 30 5.71 -12.12 -0.66
N VAL A 31 6.65 -11.37 -0.07
CA VAL A 31 6.77 -11.21 1.38
C VAL A 31 5.54 -10.51 1.97
N GLN A 32 5.04 -9.43 1.36
CA GLN A 32 3.79 -8.80 1.81
C GLN A 32 2.62 -9.79 1.88
N LYS A 33 2.43 -10.60 0.83
CA LYS A 33 1.38 -11.63 0.78
C LYS A 33 1.60 -12.75 1.80
N LEU A 34 2.85 -13.18 1.98
CA LEU A 34 3.23 -14.19 2.96
C LEU A 34 2.90 -13.72 4.37
N VAL A 35 3.28 -12.50 4.74
CA VAL A 35 3.04 -11.96 6.08
C VAL A 35 1.54 -11.81 6.33
N ALA A 36 0.75 -11.38 5.34
CA ALA A 36 -0.71 -11.35 5.46
C ALA A 36 -1.30 -12.76 5.70
N ARG A 37 -0.83 -13.76 4.96
CA ARG A 37 -1.24 -15.16 5.18
C ARG A 37 -0.82 -15.68 6.55
N LEU A 38 0.39 -15.38 7.01
CA LEU A 38 0.86 -15.75 8.35
C LEU A 38 0.01 -15.11 9.45
N ARG A 39 -0.43 -13.87 9.26
CA ARG A 39 -1.37 -13.21 10.17
C ARG A 39 -2.70 -13.96 10.26
N ASP A 40 -3.24 -14.42 9.13
CA ASP A 40 -4.50 -15.17 9.11
C ASP A 40 -4.36 -16.55 9.76
N ASP A 41 -3.28 -17.27 9.44
CA ASP A 41 -2.95 -18.55 10.06
C ASP A 41 -2.74 -18.39 11.58
N PHE A 42 -2.09 -17.30 12.01
CA PHE A 42 -1.89 -16.98 13.43
C PHE A 42 -3.21 -16.65 14.13
N HIS A 43 -4.07 -15.85 13.51
CA HIS A 43 -5.40 -15.52 14.05
C HIS A 43 -6.24 -16.79 14.28
N HIS A 44 -6.19 -17.74 13.35
CA HIS A 44 -6.82 -19.04 13.50
C HIS A 44 -6.18 -19.86 14.63
N TYR A 45 -4.85 -19.90 14.70
CA TYR A 45 -4.09 -20.62 15.73
C TYR A 45 -4.44 -20.17 17.15
N VAL A 46 -4.65 -18.86 17.36
CA VAL A 46 -5.04 -18.30 18.67
C VAL A 46 -6.57 -18.31 18.90
N ALA A 47 -7.33 -19.07 18.10
CA ALA A 47 -8.78 -19.17 18.16
C ALA A 47 -9.50 -17.81 18.13
N GLY A 48 -8.97 -16.85 17.37
CA GLY A 48 -9.54 -15.51 17.24
C GLY A 48 -9.39 -14.61 18.46
N ASN A 49 -8.50 -14.93 19.41
CA ASN A 49 -8.30 -14.14 20.61
C ASN A 49 -7.75 -12.73 20.29
N ALA A 50 -8.59 -11.70 20.46
CA ALA A 50 -8.23 -10.30 20.20
C ALA A 50 -7.13 -9.75 21.13
N GLY A 51 -6.85 -10.40 22.26
CA GLY A 51 -5.77 -10.05 23.18
C GLY A 51 -4.38 -10.49 22.69
N ILE A 52 -4.31 -11.39 21.70
CA ILE A 52 -3.05 -11.87 21.12
C ILE A 52 -2.98 -11.40 19.67
N HIS A 53 -2.12 -10.40 19.42
CA HIS A 53 -2.04 -9.72 18.13
C HIS A 53 -0.77 -10.11 17.35
N PHE A 54 -0.84 -9.95 16.03
CA PHE A 54 0.29 -10.16 15.13
C PHE A 54 0.74 -8.80 14.58
N SER A 55 1.99 -8.41 14.80
CA SER A 55 2.55 -7.19 14.18
C SER A 55 3.75 -7.56 13.31
N ALA A 56 3.91 -6.87 12.18
CA ALA A 56 4.98 -7.16 11.24
C ALA A 56 5.62 -5.89 10.66
N GLY A 57 6.93 -5.91 10.47
CA GLY A 57 7.69 -4.89 9.77
C GLY A 57 8.24 -5.44 8.46
N ILE A 58 8.08 -4.69 7.36
CA ILE A 58 8.64 -5.03 6.06
C ILE A 58 9.55 -3.90 5.59
N ALA A 59 10.84 -4.18 5.55
CA ALA A 59 11.83 -3.34 4.89
C ALA A 59 12.05 -3.79 3.44
N THR A 60 12.19 -2.83 2.53
CA THR A 60 12.55 -3.11 1.13
C THR A 60 13.87 -2.42 0.81
N GLN A 61 14.81 -3.19 0.28
CA GLN A 61 16.15 -2.71 -0.08
C GLN A 61 16.54 -3.16 -1.48
N LYS A 62 17.52 -2.47 -2.07
CA LYS A 62 18.09 -2.87 -3.36
C LYS A 62 18.87 -4.19 -3.22
N PRO A 63 18.95 -5.00 -4.30
CA PRO A 63 19.84 -6.15 -4.32
C PRO A 63 21.28 -5.74 -3.95
N GLY A 64 21.95 -6.58 -3.16
CA GLY A 64 23.33 -6.33 -2.70
C GLY A 64 23.45 -5.49 -1.43
N ALA A 65 22.35 -5.03 -0.83
CA ALA A 65 22.38 -4.42 0.50
C ALA A 65 22.88 -5.43 1.56
N PRO A 66 23.73 -5.01 2.51
CA PRO A 66 24.21 -5.89 3.58
C PRO A 66 23.06 -6.44 4.45
N ILE A 67 23.14 -7.71 4.86
CA ILE A 67 22.10 -8.38 5.66
C ILE A 67 21.84 -7.64 6.98
N HIS A 68 22.89 -7.15 7.66
CA HIS A 68 22.73 -6.41 8.92
C HIS A 68 21.87 -5.15 8.74
N SER A 69 22.06 -4.40 7.66
CA SER A 69 21.28 -3.20 7.35
C SER A 69 19.82 -3.54 7.04
N ILE A 70 19.55 -4.65 6.34
CA ILE A 70 18.18 -5.12 6.10
C ILE A 70 17.51 -5.52 7.42
N ALA A 71 18.24 -6.19 8.31
CA ALA A 71 17.73 -6.61 9.61
C ALA A 71 17.38 -5.40 10.49
N GLU A 72 18.28 -4.40 10.59
CA GLU A 72 18.03 -3.15 11.34
C GLU A 72 16.78 -2.44 10.84
N LEU A 73 16.65 -2.27 9.52
CA LEU A 73 15.46 -1.62 8.93
C LEU A 73 14.17 -2.42 9.15
N ALA A 74 14.25 -3.75 9.14
CA ALA A 74 13.10 -4.60 9.40
C ALA A 74 12.68 -4.53 10.87
N GLU A 75 13.65 -4.43 11.78
CA GLU A 75 13.43 -4.25 13.21
C GLU A 75 12.83 -2.87 13.53
N GLU A 76 13.34 -1.80 12.89
CA GLU A 76 12.74 -0.47 12.97
C GLU A 76 11.28 -0.47 12.48
N ALA A 77 11.02 -1.10 11.34
CA ALA A 77 9.66 -1.23 10.81
C ALA A 77 8.76 -2.04 11.77
N LEU A 78 9.28 -3.12 12.37
CA LEU A 78 8.53 -3.90 13.36
C LEU A 78 8.25 -3.07 14.62
N GLY A 79 9.22 -2.27 15.06
CA GLY A 79 9.07 -1.32 16.16
C GLY A 79 7.96 -0.31 15.88
N ALA A 80 7.92 0.27 14.69
CA ALA A 80 6.85 1.17 14.26
C ALA A 80 5.48 0.47 14.27
N ALA A 81 5.39 -0.77 13.79
CA ALA A 81 4.15 -1.56 13.81
C ALA A 81 3.68 -1.90 15.23
N LYS A 82 4.60 -2.24 16.14
CA LYS A 82 4.30 -2.52 17.55
C LYS A 82 3.92 -1.25 18.33
N GLY A 83 4.47 -0.09 17.94
CA GLY A 83 4.19 1.22 18.52
C GLY A 83 2.96 1.92 17.92
N TYR A 84 2.42 1.42 16.80
CA TYR A 84 1.24 1.99 16.17
C TYR A 84 0.01 1.88 17.08
N ASN A 85 -0.80 2.93 17.13
CA ASN A 85 -1.95 3.01 18.02
C ASN A 85 -2.93 1.84 17.73
N GLY A 86 -3.19 1.00 18.73
CA GLY A 86 -3.99 -0.22 18.61
C GLY A 86 -3.21 -1.52 18.43
N LYS A 87 -1.88 -1.47 18.16
CA LYS A 87 -1.05 -2.64 17.80
C LYS A 87 -1.71 -3.42 16.64
N ASN A 88 -1.39 -4.71 16.45
CA ASN A 88 -1.97 -5.54 15.39
C ASN A 88 -1.86 -4.88 14.01
N ALA A 89 -0.64 -4.45 13.68
CA ALA A 89 -0.37 -3.58 12.56
C ALA A 89 0.76 -4.11 11.70
N ILE A 90 0.83 -3.60 10.48
CA ILE A 90 1.92 -3.83 9.56
C ILE A 90 2.55 -2.49 9.18
N THR A 91 3.87 -2.45 9.17
CA THR A 91 4.63 -1.32 8.61
C THR A 91 5.29 -1.76 7.32
N CYS A 92 5.02 -1.03 6.24
CA CYS A 92 5.61 -1.28 4.93
C CYS A 92 5.91 0.05 4.23
N PHE A 93 7.10 0.16 3.62
CA PHE A 93 7.59 1.39 2.98
C PHE A 93 7.51 2.64 3.87
N GLY A 94 7.71 2.46 5.18
CA GLY A 94 7.64 3.56 6.16
C GLY A 94 6.23 3.95 6.60
N GLU A 95 5.18 3.34 6.04
CA GLU A 95 3.80 3.57 6.46
C GLU A 95 3.32 2.44 7.37
N SER A 96 2.70 2.83 8.49
CA SER A 96 2.11 1.88 9.45
C SER A 96 0.60 1.89 9.35
N VAL A 97 -0.02 0.71 9.34
CA VAL A 97 -1.46 0.54 9.18
C VAL A 97 -1.95 -0.68 9.95
N LEU A 98 -3.16 -0.61 10.50
CA LEU A 98 -3.82 -1.75 11.12
C LEU A 98 -4.05 -2.87 10.10
N TRP A 99 -3.95 -4.12 10.55
CA TRP A 99 -4.28 -5.27 9.74
C TRP A 99 -5.72 -5.24 9.21
N SER A 100 -6.66 -4.61 9.92
CA SER A 100 -8.05 -4.43 9.49
C SER A 100 -8.19 -3.61 8.21
N SER A 101 -7.19 -2.78 7.87
CA SER A 101 -7.20 -1.98 6.65
C SER A 101 -6.47 -2.65 5.48
N TRP A 102 -5.87 -3.84 5.70
CA TRP A 102 -5.08 -4.53 4.68
C TRP A 102 -5.90 -4.88 3.44
N GLU A 103 -7.12 -5.38 3.63
CA GLU A 103 -8.04 -5.68 2.52
C GLU A 103 -8.36 -4.43 1.70
N ALA A 104 -8.60 -3.29 2.36
CA ALA A 104 -8.85 -2.03 1.66
C ALA A 104 -7.64 -1.52 0.87
N LEU A 105 -6.41 -1.84 1.29
CA LEU A 105 -5.19 -1.55 0.52
C LEU A 105 -5.11 -2.42 -0.74
N GLU A 106 -5.41 -3.71 -0.63
CA GLU A 106 -5.44 -4.65 -1.75
C GLU A 106 -6.51 -4.26 -2.78
N GLU A 107 -7.74 -3.98 -2.33
CA GLU A 107 -8.82 -3.48 -3.20
C GLU A 107 -8.44 -2.17 -3.90
N SER A 108 -7.77 -1.26 -3.17
CA SER A 108 -7.32 0.02 -3.74
C SER A 108 -6.24 -0.16 -4.79
N LEU A 109 -5.36 -1.15 -4.62
CA LEU A 109 -4.35 -1.52 -5.62
C LEU A 109 -5.03 -2.06 -6.89
N GLU A 110 -6.00 -2.95 -6.74
CA GLU A 110 -6.77 -3.49 -7.88
C GLU A 110 -7.50 -2.37 -8.65
N ARG A 111 -8.11 -1.41 -7.94
CA ARG A 111 -8.73 -0.23 -8.57
C ARG A 111 -7.70 0.61 -9.32
N LEU A 112 -6.54 0.89 -8.73
CA LEU A 112 -5.48 1.66 -9.38
C LEU A 112 -4.95 0.94 -10.63
N ASP A 113 -4.71 -0.36 -10.54
CA ASP A 113 -4.27 -1.19 -11.67
C ASP A 113 -5.33 -1.20 -12.77
N ALA A 114 -6.61 -1.33 -12.41
CA ALA A 114 -7.71 -1.26 -13.35
C ALA A 114 -7.74 0.09 -14.08
N LEU A 115 -7.56 1.22 -13.38
CA LEU A 115 -7.49 2.56 -13.98
C LEU A 115 -6.23 2.79 -14.83
N ARG A 116 -5.15 2.05 -14.60
CA ARG A 116 -3.92 2.13 -15.40
C ARG A 116 -4.10 1.55 -16.81
N ARG A 117 -4.99 0.57 -16.99
CA ARG A 117 -5.23 -0.08 -18.27
C ARG A 117 -5.78 0.90 -19.32
N ALA A 118 -5.40 0.71 -20.58
CA ALA A 118 -5.70 1.65 -21.66
C ALA A 118 -7.20 1.68 -22.05
N ASP A 119 -7.88 0.55 -21.88
CA ASP A 119 -9.31 0.34 -22.12
C ASP A 119 -10.20 1.02 -21.07
N THR A 120 -9.66 1.37 -19.90
CA THR A 120 -10.37 2.07 -18.81
C THR A 120 -10.07 3.58 -18.80
N ALA A 121 -9.20 4.06 -17.90
CA ALA A 121 -8.75 5.44 -17.80
C ALA A 121 -7.40 5.69 -18.48
N GLY A 122 -6.56 4.67 -18.60
CA GLY A 122 -5.22 4.79 -19.18
C GLY A 122 -4.33 5.79 -18.44
N LEU A 123 -4.42 5.84 -17.09
CA LEU A 123 -3.66 6.79 -16.27
C LEU A 123 -2.17 6.75 -16.63
N SER A 124 -1.50 7.89 -16.78
CA SER A 124 -0.06 7.88 -17.07
C SER A 124 0.77 7.61 -15.83
N THR A 125 2.00 7.10 -15.99
CA THR A 125 2.96 6.96 -14.88
C THR A 125 3.14 8.28 -14.13
N GLY A 126 3.28 9.41 -14.84
CA GLY A 126 3.38 10.73 -14.23
C GLY A 126 2.12 11.19 -13.47
N TYR A 127 0.93 10.73 -13.86
CA TYR A 127 -0.29 10.94 -13.09
C TYR A 127 -0.19 10.21 -11.75
N VAL A 128 0.15 8.92 -11.77
CA VAL A 128 0.27 8.07 -10.56
C VAL A 128 1.34 8.61 -9.61
N TYR A 129 2.53 8.94 -10.11
CA TYR A 129 3.60 9.55 -9.28
C TYR A 129 3.12 10.81 -8.57
N GLY A 130 2.39 11.68 -9.28
CA GLY A 130 1.95 12.91 -8.64
C GLY A 130 0.77 12.75 -7.68
N LEU A 131 0.18 11.56 -7.54
CA LEU A 131 -0.76 11.28 -6.44
C LEU A 131 -0.06 11.31 -5.08
N GLN A 132 1.25 11.06 -5.03
CA GLN A 132 2.03 11.15 -3.79
C GLN A 132 1.91 12.53 -3.13
N GLN A 133 1.81 13.60 -3.93
CA GLN A 133 1.58 14.95 -3.42
C GLN A 133 0.25 15.07 -2.66
N PHE A 134 -0.82 14.45 -3.16
CA PHE A 134 -2.13 14.51 -2.52
C PHE A 134 -2.19 13.65 -1.26
N VAL A 135 -1.52 12.49 -1.26
CA VAL A 135 -1.32 11.68 -0.05
C VAL A 135 -0.59 12.50 1.02
N GLU A 136 0.46 13.23 0.65
CA GLU A 136 1.20 14.08 1.58
C GLU A 136 0.34 15.23 2.12
N MET A 137 -0.42 15.91 1.26
CA MET A 137 -1.37 16.94 1.72
C MET A 137 -2.43 16.35 2.65
N ARG A 138 -2.98 15.16 2.37
CA ARG A 138 -3.92 14.48 3.26
C ARG A 138 -3.29 14.16 4.63
N ARG A 139 -2.01 13.77 4.66
CA ARG A 139 -1.25 13.54 5.90
C ARG A 139 -1.08 14.84 6.70
N MET A 140 -0.70 15.94 6.04
CA MET A 140 -0.57 17.26 6.67
C MET A 140 -1.92 17.75 7.23
N GLU A 141 -3.01 17.51 6.51
CA GLU A 141 -4.37 17.81 6.97
C GLU A 141 -4.72 17.02 8.25
N GLU A 142 -4.38 15.72 8.30
CA GLU A 142 -4.71 14.83 9.42
C GLU A 142 -3.87 15.07 10.67
N THR A 143 -2.56 15.03 10.47
CA THR A 143 -1.58 14.89 11.56
C THR A 143 -1.07 16.26 11.99
N GLU A 144 -0.80 17.14 11.03
CA GLU A 144 -0.24 18.47 11.26
C GLU A 144 -1.35 19.55 11.36
N ARG A 145 -2.60 19.18 11.03
CA ARG A 145 -3.80 20.03 11.05
C ARG A 145 -3.66 21.32 10.24
N VAL A 146 -2.92 21.27 9.12
CA VAL A 146 -2.72 22.40 8.20
C VAL A 146 -4.00 22.59 7.36
N PRO A 147 -4.78 23.68 7.56
CA PRO A 147 -6.08 23.84 6.88
C PRO A 147 -5.98 23.91 5.35
N GLU A 148 -4.92 24.55 4.84
CA GLU A 148 -4.65 24.69 3.41
C GLU A 148 -4.43 23.34 2.72
N ALA A 149 -4.05 22.31 3.49
CA ALA A 149 -3.83 20.98 2.96
C ALA A 149 -5.15 20.33 2.48
N ALA A 150 -6.31 20.73 3.03
CA ALA A 150 -7.64 20.28 2.57
C ALA A 150 -7.92 20.58 1.08
N MET A 151 -7.17 21.52 0.49
CA MET A 151 -7.23 21.82 -0.96
C MET A 151 -6.85 20.62 -1.85
N TRP A 152 -6.28 19.55 -1.29
CA TRP A 152 -5.92 18.35 -2.07
C TRP A 152 -7.10 17.78 -2.85
N ARG A 153 -8.33 17.83 -2.29
CA ARG A 153 -9.55 17.34 -2.96
C ARG A 153 -9.84 18.12 -4.25
N ALA A 154 -9.84 19.45 -4.15
CA ALA A 154 -10.07 20.33 -5.29
C ALA A 154 -8.94 20.21 -6.34
N ARG A 155 -7.69 20.11 -5.90
CA ARG A 155 -6.53 19.94 -6.79
C ARG A 155 -6.54 18.58 -7.51
N LEU A 156 -6.91 17.51 -6.82
CA LEU A 156 -7.10 16.18 -7.42
C LEU A 156 -8.22 16.22 -8.47
N ALA A 157 -9.36 16.83 -8.14
CA ALA A 157 -10.48 16.94 -9.07
C ALA A 157 -10.09 17.71 -10.35
N TYR A 158 -9.42 18.85 -10.20
CA TYR A 158 -8.93 19.65 -11.33
C TYR A 158 -7.91 18.87 -12.19
N ARG A 159 -6.91 18.26 -11.56
CA ARG A 159 -5.89 17.47 -12.27
C ARG A 159 -6.51 16.30 -13.02
N THR A 160 -7.48 15.63 -12.42
CA THR A 160 -8.19 14.49 -13.03
C THR A 160 -9.01 14.94 -14.23
N ARG A 161 -9.80 16.00 -14.09
CA ARG A 161 -10.57 16.56 -15.20
C ARG A 161 -9.66 16.93 -16.36
N ARG A 162 -8.56 17.63 -16.10
CA ARG A 162 -7.58 18.00 -17.12
C ARG A 162 -6.98 16.77 -17.81
N PHE A 163 -6.58 15.77 -17.04
CA PHE A 163 -6.07 14.51 -17.59
C PHE A 163 -7.08 13.84 -18.54
N VAL A 164 -8.35 13.72 -18.11
CA VAL A 164 -9.40 13.08 -18.92
C VAL A 164 -9.68 13.87 -20.20
N VAL A 165 -9.82 15.20 -20.12
CA VAL A 165 -10.02 16.06 -21.30
C VAL A 165 -8.87 15.96 -22.29
N ASP A 166 -7.63 15.98 -21.81
CA ASP A 166 -6.44 15.97 -22.66
C ASP A 166 -6.16 14.60 -23.28
N LYS A 167 -6.41 13.50 -22.54
CA LYS A 167 -5.99 12.14 -22.90
C LYS A 167 -7.11 11.24 -23.38
N ARG A 168 -8.38 11.54 -23.10
CA ARG A 168 -9.54 10.74 -23.51
C ARG A 168 -10.43 11.51 -24.50
N LYS A 169 -9.80 12.01 -25.57
CA LYS A 169 -10.46 12.82 -26.63
C LYS A 169 -11.59 12.09 -27.36
N GLY A 170 -11.58 10.76 -27.39
CA GLY A 170 -12.60 9.94 -28.04
C GLY A 170 -13.90 9.77 -27.23
N LEU A 171 -13.94 10.26 -25.99
CA LEU A 171 -15.17 10.28 -25.19
C LEU A 171 -15.98 11.55 -25.46
N ASP A 172 -17.30 11.42 -25.41
CA ASP A 172 -18.23 12.55 -25.33
C ASP A 172 -18.14 13.24 -23.96
N GLU A 173 -18.81 14.39 -23.80
CA GLU A 173 -18.75 15.16 -22.55
C GLU A 173 -19.32 14.37 -21.36
N ASP A 174 -20.38 13.60 -21.56
CA ASP A 174 -20.94 12.75 -20.51
C ASP A 174 -20.00 11.61 -20.14
N GLY A 175 -19.33 10.98 -21.10
CA GLY A 175 -18.32 9.96 -20.88
C GLY A 175 -17.11 10.51 -20.11
N LYS A 176 -16.62 11.69 -20.48
CA LYS A 176 -15.54 12.37 -19.75
C LYS A 176 -15.94 12.70 -18.32
N ARG A 177 -17.17 13.18 -18.11
CA ARG A 177 -17.70 13.48 -16.77
C ARG A 177 -17.77 12.21 -15.92
N ARG A 178 -18.36 11.14 -16.44
CA ARG A 178 -18.44 9.83 -15.76
C ARG A 178 -17.07 9.30 -15.37
N LEU A 179 -16.11 9.30 -16.30
CA LEU A 179 -14.75 8.83 -16.05
C LEU A 179 -14.01 9.69 -15.02
N THR A 180 -14.19 11.01 -15.07
CA THR A 180 -13.62 11.94 -14.07
C THR A 180 -14.16 11.63 -12.68
N THR A 181 -15.49 11.47 -12.56
CA THR A 181 -16.13 11.10 -11.29
C THR A 181 -15.63 9.76 -10.77
N GLN A 182 -15.53 8.75 -11.65
CA GLN A 182 -15.00 7.43 -11.28
C GLN A 182 -13.58 7.51 -10.71
N ILE A 183 -12.66 8.18 -11.41
CA ILE A 183 -11.27 8.31 -10.95
C ILE A 183 -11.21 9.05 -9.60
N ILE A 184 -11.99 10.13 -9.43
CA ILE A 184 -12.04 10.88 -8.15
C ILE A 184 -12.59 10.00 -7.03
N GLN A 185 -13.61 9.18 -7.30
CA GLN A 185 -14.19 8.29 -6.31
C GLN A 185 -13.21 7.17 -5.93
N ASP A 186 -12.62 6.48 -6.92
CA ASP A 186 -11.71 5.35 -6.68
C ASP A 186 -10.41 5.80 -6.00
N ILE A 187 -9.76 6.86 -6.51
CA ILE A 187 -8.47 7.32 -5.99
C ILE A 187 -8.65 8.27 -4.81
N GLY A 188 -9.56 9.25 -4.93
CA GLY A 188 -9.75 10.27 -3.90
C GLY A 188 -10.56 9.74 -2.72
N GLY A 189 -11.74 9.19 -2.97
CA GLY A 189 -12.64 8.71 -1.92
C GLY A 189 -12.22 7.38 -1.30
N HIS A 190 -12.16 6.32 -2.10
CA HIS A 190 -11.82 4.98 -1.61
C HIS A 190 -10.33 4.80 -1.30
N GLY A 191 -9.46 5.57 -1.96
CA GLY A 191 -8.02 5.60 -1.73
C GLY A 191 -7.59 6.60 -0.66
N ILE A 192 -7.24 7.83 -1.09
CA ILE A 192 -6.57 8.85 -0.28
C ILE A 192 -7.37 9.26 0.96
N GLU A 193 -8.68 9.49 0.83
CA GLU A 193 -9.53 9.89 1.96
C GLU A 193 -9.60 8.78 3.02
N LYS A 194 -9.94 7.56 2.59
CA LYS A 194 -10.17 6.40 3.47
C LYS A 194 -8.88 5.86 4.10
N LEU A 195 -7.79 5.79 3.33
CA LEU A 195 -6.53 5.17 3.75
C LEU A 195 -5.49 6.17 4.24
N GLY A 196 -5.70 7.47 4.00
CA GLY A 196 -4.75 8.52 4.41
C GLY A 196 -3.34 8.27 3.88
N ALA A 197 -2.35 8.38 4.75
CA ALA A 197 -0.94 8.15 4.42
C ALA A 197 -0.66 6.71 3.93
N ALA A 198 -1.42 5.72 4.41
CA ALA A 198 -1.24 4.32 4.02
C ALA A 198 -1.52 4.06 2.54
N TYR A 199 -2.23 4.95 1.83
CA TYR A 199 -2.39 4.88 0.37
C TYR A 199 -1.04 4.93 -0.37
N ARG A 200 0.03 5.43 0.27
CA ARG A 200 1.39 5.38 -0.26
C ARG A 200 1.88 3.94 -0.48
N ILE A 201 1.44 2.97 0.33
CA ILE A 201 1.71 1.54 0.11
C ILE A 201 1.11 1.09 -1.23
N VAL A 202 -0.12 1.51 -1.53
CA VAL A 202 -0.79 1.20 -2.81
C VAL A 202 0.00 1.79 -3.99
N LEU A 203 0.39 3.06 -3.88
CA LEU A 203 1.17 3.74 -4.92
C LEU A 203 2.51 3.04 -5.16
N PHE A 204 3.25 2.67 -4.11
CA PHE A 204 4.53 1.98 -4.26
C PHE A 204 4.39 0.55 -4.75
N ASN A 205 3.38 -0.19 -4.27
CA ASN A 205 3.07 -1.52 -4.79
C ASN A 205 2.83 -1.47 -6.30
N HIS A 206 2.06 -0.48 -6.78
CA HIS A 206 1.85 -0.28 -8.20
C HIS A 206 3.17 0.09 -8.90
N LEU A 207 3.83 1.17 -8.47
CA LEU A 207 5.01 1.71 -9.16
C LEU A 207 6.17 0.71 -9.23
N TYR A 208 6.40 -0.09 -8.20
CA TYR A 208 7.46 -1.11 -8.20
C TYR A 208 7.17 -2.27 -9.14
N GLN A 209 5.90 -2.61 -9.40
CA GLN A 209 5.56 -3.63 -10.39
C GLN A 209 5.85 -3.20 -11.83
N PHE A 210 5.83 -1.89 -12.10
CA PHE A 210 6.04 -1.33 -13.44
C PHE A 210 7.43 -0.71 -13.66
N ARG A 211 8.34 -0.80 -12.69
CA ARG A 211 9.68 -0.18 -12.76
C ARG A 211 10.68 -0.99 -13.60
N ASP A 212 10.43 -2.28 -13.80
CA ASP A 212 11.33 -3.22 -14.50
C ASP A 212 10.76 -3.72 -15.85
N ARG A 213 9.97 -2.89 -16.55
CA ARG A 213 9.56 -3.14 -17.95
C ARG A 213 9.91 -1.98 -18.86
#